data_AF-A0A7C6FNG3-F1
#
_entry.id   AF-A0A7C6FNG3-F1
#
_cell.length_a   1.000
_cell.length_b   1.000
_cell.length_c   1.000
_cell.angle_alpha   90.00
_cell.angle_beta   90.00
_cell.angle_gamma   90.00
#
_symmetry.space_group_name_H-M   'P 1'
#
loop_
_entity.id
_entity.type
_entity.pdbx_description
1 polymer ?
#
loop_
_entity_poly.entity_id
_entity_poly.type
_entity_poly.pdbx_seq_one_letter_code
_entity_poly.pdbx_strand_id
1 'polypeptide(L)'
;MPNIKSAIKNLRQSQKRRIQNLSVRSSTKTTVKKYLQLIEAGKIEEAREYLPVVQKQLDMAATKNVFHKNKSSRIKSRLGKKLIVSTEDEVSES
;
A
#
# COMPACT_ATOMS: atom_id res chain seq x y z
N MET A 1 25.60 -20.94 8.46
CA MET A 1 25.34 -21.48 7.10
C MET A 1 24.33 -22.61 7.23
N PRO A 2 23.41 -22.83 6.27
CA PRO A 2 22.49 -23.96 6.37
C PRO A 2 23.25 -25.26 6.13
N ASN A 3 23.24 -26.18 7.10
CA ASN A 3 24.00 -27.43 7.01
C ASN A 3 23.24 -28.54 6.26
N ILE A 4 21.93 -28.39 6.08
CA ILE A 4 21.05 -29.36 5.43
C ILE A 4 20.76 -28.91 3.99
N LYS A 5 20.82 -29.82 3.01
CA LYS A 5 20.59 -29.53 1.57
C LYS A 5 19.26 -28.79 1.31
N SER A 6 18.19 -29.17 2.01
CA SER A 6 16.88 -28.52 1.94
C SER A 6 16.92 -27.07 2.42
N ALA A 7 17.66 -26.80 3.50
CA ALA A 7 17.80 -25.46 4.05
C ALA A 7 18.60 -24.52 3.12
N ILE A 8 19.63 -25.03 2.43
CA ILE A 8 20.37 -24.27 1.40
C ILE A 8 19.44 -23.89 0.23
N LYS A 9 18.57 -24.81 -0.20
CA LYS A 9 17.56 -24.53 -1.23
C LYS A 9 16.56 -23.46 -0.75
N ASN A 10 16.06 -23.60 0.47
CA ASN A 10 15.12 -22.64 1.05
C ASN A 10 15.72 -21.23 1.19
N LEU A 11 16.99 -21.12 1.57
CA LEU A 11 17.70 -19.84 1.63
C LEU A 11 17.74 -19.14 0.27
N ARG A 12 18.15 -19.85 -0.79
CA ARG A 12 18.19 -19.32 -2.17
C ARG A 12 16.80 -18.84 -2.63
N GLN A 13 15.76 -19.63 -2.38
CA GLN A 13 14.39 -19.25 -2.74
C GLN A 13 13.89 -18.04 -1.92
N SER A 14 14.20 -18.00 -0.62
CA SER A 14 13.83 -16.91 0.28
C SER A 14 14.45 -15.58 -0.19
N GLN A 15 15.73 -15.58 -0.56
CA GLN A 15 16.40 -14.39 -1.10
C GLN A 15 15.72 -13.87 -2.38
N LYS A 16 15.40 -14.76 -3.32
CA LYS A 16 14.68 -14.38 -4.55
C LYS A 16 13.31 -13.76 -4.25
N ARG A 17 12.52 -14.39 -3.38
CA ARG A 17 11.21 -13.87 -2.96
C ARG A 17 11.34 -12.55 -2.22
N ARG A 18 12.37 -12.38 -1.38
CA ARG A 18 12.63 -11.14 -0.63
C ARG A 18 12.82 -9.95 -1.56
N ILE A 19 13.64 -10.10 -2.60
CA ILE A 19 13.91 -9.02 -3.57
C ILE A 19 12.62 -8.58 -4.29
N GLN A 20 11.84 -9.56 -4.77
CA GLN A 20 10.57 -9.29 -5.45
C GLN A 20 9.56 -8.61 -4.52
N ASN A 21 9.39 -9.13 -3.30
CA ASN A 21 8.47 -8.58 -2.31
C ASN A 21 8.89 -7.20 -1.84
N LEU A 22 10.19 -6.91 -1.79
CA LEU A 22 10.71 -5.60 -1.43
C LEU A 22 10.28 -4.53 -2.44
N SER A 23 10.42 -4.81 -3.74
CA SER A 23 10.00 -3.90 -4.82
C SER A 23 8.49 -3.64 -4.81
N VAL A 24 7.67 -4.69 -4.66
CA VAL A 24 6.22 -4.52 -4.54
C VAL A 24 5.87 -3.70 -3.31
N ARG A 25 6.46 -4.03 -2.15
CA ARG A 25 6.21 -3.31 -0.89
C ARG A 25 6.62 -1.84 -0.96
N SER A 26 7.77 -1.52 -1.56
CA SER A 26 8.23 -0.14 -1.69
C SER A 26 7.33 0.65 -2.62
N SER A 27 6.98 0.11 -3.80
CA SER A 27 6.07 0.78 -4.74
C SER A 27 4.71 1.09 -4.10
N THR A 28 4.07 0.12 -3.43
CA THR A 28 2.78 0.34 -2.76
C THR A 28 2.89 1.42 -1.67
N LYS A 29 3.97 1.41 -0.86
CA LYS A 29 4.19 2.44 0.15
C LYS A 29 4.36 3.83 -0.47
N THR A 30 5.08 3.94 -1.58
CA THR A 30 5.28 5.21 -2.30
C THR A 30 3.95 5.74 -2.83
N THR A 31 3.13 4.89 -3.45
CA THR A 31 1.80 5.28 -3.93
C THR A 31 0.90 5.77 -2.79
N VAL A 32 0.87 5.07 -1.66
CA VAL A 32 0.11 5.51 -0.47
C VAL A 32 0.65 6.84 0.07
N LYS A 33 1.98 7.02 0.12
CA LYS A 33 2.59 8.28 0.58
C LYS A 33 2.21 9.46 -0.32
N LYS A 34 2.24 9.28 -1.64
CA LYS A 34 1.82 10.33 -2.60
C LYS A 34 0.38 10.75 -2.37
N TYR A 35 -0.53 9.79 -2.17
CA TYR A 35 -1.93 10.09 -1.84
C TYR A 35 -2.08 10.89 -0.54
N LEU A 36 -1.34 10.52 0.51
CA LEU A 36 -1.36 11.27 1.77
C LEU A 36 -0.83 12.69 1.60
N GLN A 37 0.22 12.88 0.79
CA GLN A 37 0.76 14.21 0.49
C GLN A 37 -0.23 15.08 -0.30
N LEU A 38 -1.02 14.50 -1.21
CA LEU A 38 -2.06 15.23 -1.94
C LEU A 38 -3.18 15.69 -1.01
N ILE A 39 -3.57 14.86 -0.04
CA ILE A 39 -4.54 15.24 1.00
C ILE A 39 -3.97 16.36 1.88
N GLU A 40 -2.73 16.21 2.37
CA GLU A 40 -2.08 17.23 3.20
C GLU A 40 -1.88 18.57 2.46
N ALA A 41 -1.74 18.54 1.14
CA ALA A 41 -1.65 19.73 0.30
C ALA A 41 -3.01 20.36 -0.06
N GLY A 42 -4.13 19.85 0.46
CA GLY A 42 -5.47 20.39 0.18
C GLY A 42 -5.99 20.10 -1.24
N LYS A 43 -5.32 19.24 -2.01
CA LYS A 43 -5.69 18.94 -3.40
C LYS A 43 -6.70 17.80 -3.48
N ILE A 44 -7.92 18.07 -3.04
CA ILE A 44 -8.97 17.05 -2.87
C ILE A 44 -9.36 16.38 -4.19
N GLU A 45 -9.38 17.14 -5.29
CA GLU A 45 -9.78 16.64 -6.60
C GLU A 45 -8.72 15.68 -7.20
N GLU A 46 -7.44 16.08 -7.18
CA GLU A 46 -6.32 15.20 -7.55
C GLU A 46 -6.25 13.96 -6.65
N ALA A 47 -6.55 14.10 -5.36
CA ALA A 47 -6.59 12.97 -4.43
C ALA A 47 -7.74 11.98 -4.78
N ARG A 48 -8.92 12.48 -5.16
CA ARG A 48 -10.05 11.64 -5.59
C ARG A 48 -9.70 10.84 -6.84
N GLU A 49 -9.07 11.45 -7.83
CA GLU A 49 -8.62 10.76 -9.05
C GLU A 49 -7.50 9.75 -8.76
N TYR A 50 -6.64 10.04 -7.77
CA TYR A 50 -5.52 9.16 -7.44
C TYR A 50 -5.91 7.96 -6.56
N LEU A 51 -7.03 8.04 -5.83
CA LEU A 51 -7.54 6.96 -4.98
C LEU A 51 -7.69 5.60 -5.70
N PRO A 52 -8.31 5.47 -6.89
CA PRO A 52 -8.40 4.19 -7.59
C PRO A 52 -7.03 3.58 -7.92
N VAL A 53 -6.02 4.40 -8.21
CA VAL A 53 -4.65 3.93 -8.45
C VAL A 53 -4.06 3.30 -7.19
N VAL A 54 -4.27 3.94 -6.03
CA VAL A 54 -3.82 3.43 -4.73
C VAL A 54 -4.52 2.11 -4.40
N GLN A 55 -5.84 2.04 -4.61
CA GLN A 55 -6.63 0.83 -4.37
C GLN A 55 -6.16 -0.34 -5.24
N LYS A 56 -5.98 -0.09 -6.55
CA LYS A 56 -5.45 -1.08 -7.49
C LYS A 56 -4.10 -1.63 -7.03
N GLN A 57 -3.18 -0.77 -6.61
CA GLN A 57 -1.85 -1.19 -6.17
C GLN A 57 -1.89 -2.02 -4.87
N LEU A 58 -2.79 -1.69 -3.94
CA LEU A 58 -3.01 -2.46 -2.70
C LEU A 58 -3.59 -3.85 -2.98
N ASP A 59 -4.51 -3.94 -3.93
CA ASP A 59 -5.15 -5.20 -4.31
C ASP A 59 -4.20 -6.09 -5.11
N MET A 60 -3.40 -5.52 -6.03
CA MET A 60 -2.33 -6.26 -6.71
C MET A 60 -1.25 -6.77 -5.74
N ALA A 61 -0.95 -6.04 -4.68
CA ALA A 61 -0.03 -6.51 -3.65
C ALA A 61 -0.64 -7.63 -2.78
N ALA A 62 -1.97 -7.65 -2.63
CA ALA A 62 -2.69 -8.74 -1.95
C ALA A 62 -2.74 -10.01 -2.79
N THR A 63 -3.02 -9.90 -4.10
CA THR A 63 -3.06 -11.07 -5.01
C THR A 63 -1.70 -11.75 -5.12
N LYS A 64 -0.60 -10.98 -5.07
CA LYS A 64 0.78 -11.49 -5.02
C LYS A 64 1.21 -12.02 -3.64
N ASN A 65 0.30 -12.10 -2.67
CA ASN A 65 0.57 -12.52 -1.29
C ASN A 65 1.69 -11.72 -0.58
N VAL A 66 1.98 -10.49 -1.03
CA VAL A 66 2.95 -9.60 -0.37
C VAL A 66 2.32 -8.97 0.87
N PHE A 67 1.02 -8.71 0.81
CA PHE A 67 0.18 -8.37 1.95
C PHE A 67 -0.96 -9.38 2.10
N HIS A 68 -1.35 -9.64 3.34
CA HIS A 68 -2.57 -10.39 3.60
C HIS A 68 -3.80 -9.58 3.17
N LYS A 69 -4.85 -10.23 2.69
CA LYS A 69 -6.11 -9.60 2.23
C LYS A 69 -6.65 -8.61 3.26
N ASN A 70 -6.73 -9.02 4.53
CA ASN A 70 -7.19 -8.17 5.64
C ASN A 70 -6.32 -6.92 5.84
N LYS A 71 -5.01 -7.00 5.59
CA LYS A 71 -4.12 -5.84 5.68
C LYS A 71 -4.43 -4.84 4.56
N SER A 72 -4.60 -5.31 3.34
CA SER A 72 -5.00 -4.42 2.22
C SER A 72 -6.39 -3.82 2.47
N SER A 73 -7.38 -4.60 2.91
CA SER A 73 -8.72 -4.10 3.26
C SER A 73 -8.68 -3.05 4.38
N ARG A 74 -7.89 -3.27 5.43
CA ARG A 74 -7.72 -2.28 6.52
C ARG A 74 -7.11 -0.98 6.00
N ILE A 75 -6.12 -1.06 5.13
CA ILE A 75 -5.50 0.15 4.55
C ILE A 75 -6.51 0.87 3.65
N LYS A 76 -7.22 0.16 2.77
CA LYS A 76 -8.27 0.75 1.92
C LYS A 76 -9.33 1.49 2.75
N SER A 77 -9.84 0.85 3.80
CA SER A 77 -10.82 1.46 4.72
C SER A 77 -10.28 2.72 5.39
N ARG A 78 -9.04 2.70 5.89
CA ARG A 78 -8.40 3.87 6.53
C ARG A 78 -8.20 5.03 5.55
N LEU A 79 -7.76 4.75 4.33
CA LEU A 79 -7.57 5.78 3.31
C LEU A 79 -8.91 6.40 2.88
N GLY A 80 -9.95 5.58 2.71
CA GLY A 80 -11.30 6.05 2.41
C GLY A 80 -11.84 6.99 3.49
N LYS A 81 -11.70 6.63 4.77
CA LYS A 81 -12.11 7.50 5.88
C LYS A 81 -11.35 8.83 5.89
N LYS A 82 -10.07 8.83 5.55
CA LYS A 82 -9.23 10.04 5.56
C LYS A 82 -9.70 11.07 4.53
N LEU A 83 -10.21 10.62 3.38
CA LEU A 83 -10.80 11.50 2.37
C LEU A 83 -12.09 12.16 2.85
N ILE A 84 -12.94 11.40 3.57
CA ILE A 84 -14.25 11.87 4.05
C ILE A 84 -14.07 12.93 5.15
N VAL A 85 -13.18 12.69 6.11
CA VAL A 85 -12.92 13.63 7.21
C VAL A 85 -12.40 14.97 6.67
N SER A 86 -11.45 14.95 5.72
CA SER A 86 -10.94 16.18 5.10
C SER A 86 -11.99 16.95 4.28
N THR A 87 -13.07 16.30 3.84
CA THR A 87 -14.19 16.99 3.20
C THR A 87 -15.19 17.57 4.19
N GLU A 88 -15.24 17.08 5.43
CA GLU A 88 -16.10 17.61 6.51
C GLU A 88 -15.47 18.83 7.19
N ASP A 89 -14.13 18.88 7.30
CA ASP A 89 -13.41 20.01 7.90
C ASP A 89 -13.59 21.32 7.10
N GLU A 90 -13.63 21.27 5.76
CA GLU A 90 -13.87 22.47 4.90
C GLU A 90 -15.30 23.02 4.99
N VAL A 91 -16.28 22.19 5.38
CA VAL A 91 -17.70 22.59 5.52
C VAL A 91 -18.00 23.15 6.93
N SER A 92 -17.12 22.89 7.90
CA SER A 92 -17.22 23.39 9.28
C SER A 92 -16.67 24.80 9.47
N GLU A 93 -15.85 25.30 8.55
CA GLU A 93 -15.22 26.63 8.60
C GLU A 93 -15.93 27.67 7.70
N SER A 94 -17.04 27.30 7.07
CA SER A 94 -17.93 28.18 6.28
C SER A 94 -19.27 28.39 6.99
#